data_AF-A0A0B7MKY5-F1
#
_entry.id   AF-A0A0B7MKY5-F1
#
_cell.length_a   1.000
_cell.length_b   1.000
_cell.length_c   1.000
_cell.angle_alpha   90.00
_cell.angle_beta   90.00
_cell.angle_gamma   90.00
#
_symmetry.space_group_name_H-M   'P 1'
#
loop_
_entity.id
_entity.type
_entity.pdbx_description
1 polymer ?
#
loop_
_entity_poly.entity_id
_entity_poly.type
_entity_poly.pdbx_seq_one_letter_code
_entity_poly.pdbx_strand_id
1 'polypeptide(L)'
;MIDTYRGLWQIEETFRVTKGVLETRPVYVSLEDHINAHFLTCFLALTILRIMQKKTGRLFSAERIVECLNKISCSNEQDNVYLFDYRSVISDAIGQALGIDFTNKRLTLGAIKKSFGSSQKIRFYTTYL
;
A
#
# COMPACT_ATOMS: atom_id res chain seq x y z
N MET A 1 8.89 -31.30 -1.07
CA MET A 1 7.82 -31.30 -0.05
C MET A 1 7.72 -29.97 0.69
N ILE A 2 8.81 -29.37 1.19
CA ILE A 2 8.78 -28.08 1.91
C ILE A 2 8.25 -26.90 1.07
N ASP A 3 8.60 -26.82 -0.22
CA ASP A 3 8.16 -25.72 -1.10
C ASP A 3 6.66 -25.69 -1.34
N THR A 4 6.01 -26.86 -1.40
CA THR A 4 4.56 -26.99 -1.57
C THR A 4 3.81 -26.41 -0.36
N TYR A 5 4.28 -26.70 0.86
CA TYR A 5 3.73 -26.13 2.09
C TYR A 5 4.00 -24.63 2.22
N ARG A 6 5.17 -24.13 1.74
CA ARG A 6 5.44 -22.69 1.68
C ARG A 6 4.48 -21.96 0.75
N GLY A 7 4.17 -22.54 -0.42
CA GLY A 7 3.18 -21.97 -1.34
C GLY A 7 1.78 -21.91 -0.73
N LEU A 8 1.36 -22.99 -0.06
CA LEU A 8 0.05 -23.05 0.60
C LEU A 8 -0.07 -22.02 1.73
N TRP A 9 0.99 -21.84 2.52
CA TRP A 9 1.03 -20.85 3.59
C TRP A 9 0.93 -19.41 3.06
N GLN A 10 1.58 -19.09 1.93
CA GLN A 10 1.46 -17.77 1.29
C GLN A 10 0.04 -17.49 0.79
N ILE A 11 -0.65 -18.53 0.30
CA ILE A 11 -2.04 -18.44 -0.13
C ILE A 11 -2.95 -18.19 1.10
N GLU A 12 -2.75 -18.92 2.20
CA GLU A 12 -3.53 -18.75 3.42
C GLU A 12 -3.32 -17.37 4.06
N GLU A 13 -2.07 -16.89 4.14
CA GLU A 13 -1.73 -15.54 4.60
C GLU A 13 -2.42 -14.48 3.73
N THR A 14 -2.44 -14.68 2.41
CA THR A 14 -3.14 -13.80 1.47
C THR A 14 -4.63 -13.74 1.77
N PHE A 15 -5.28 -14.89 1.96
CA PHE A 15 -6.70 -14.91 2.30
C PHE A 15 -6.99 -14.26 3.66
N ARG A 16 -6.09 -14.41 4.64
CA ARG A 16 -6.21 -13.78 5.96
C ARG A 16 -6.11 -12.25 5.88
N VAL A 17 -5.13 -11.75 5.14
CA VAL A 17 -4.94 -10.30 4.90
C VAL A 17 -6.13 -9.73 4.14
N THR A 18 -6.57 -10.38 3.08
CA THR A 18 -7.70 -9.92 2.27
C THR A 18 -9.01 -9.89 3.08
N LYS A 19 -9.29 -10.93 3.88
CA LYS A 19 -10.55 -11.01 4.65
C LYS A 19 -10.55 -10.19 5.95
N GLY A 20 -9.38 -9.95 6.54
CA GLY A 20 -9.24 -9.23 7.81
C GLY A 20 -8.77 -7.79 7.61
N VAL A 21 -7.59 -7.60 7.04
CA VAL A 21 -6.91 -6.29 6.93
C VAL A 21 -7.56 -5.39 5.88
N LEU A 22 -7.96 -5.98 4.76
CA LEU A 22 -8.62 -5.25 3.67
C LEU A 22 -10.15 -5.33 3.76
N GLU A 23 -10.70 -6.00 4.79
CA GLU A 23 -12.14 -6.16 5.07
C GLU A 23 -13.01 -6.54 3.85
N THR A 24 -12.43 -7.26 2.88
CA THR A 24 -13.01 -7.48 1.53
C THR A 24 -14.20 -8.44 1.48
N ARG A 25 -14.87 -8.73 2.59
CA ARG A 25 -16.04 -9.62 2.57
C ARG A 25 -17.15 -8.93 1.78
N PRO A 26 -17.63 -9.47 0.64
CA PRO A 26 -18.76 -8.88 -0.05
C PRO A 26 -20.00 -9.12 0.78
N VAL A 27 -20.48 -8.11 1.50
CA VAL A 27 -21.54 -8.34 2.49
C VAL A 27 -22.94 -8.34 1.84
N TYR A 28 -23.16 -7.67 0.71
CA TYR A 28 -24.52 -7.54 0.13
C TYR A 28 -24.53 -7.32 -1.40
N VAL A 29 -23.69 -8.04 -2.14
CA VAL A 29 -23.54 -7.85 -3.58
C VAL A 29 -24.01 -9.10 -4.33
N SER A 30 -25.12 -8.98 -5.08
CA SER A 30 -25.76 -10.10 -5.78
C SER A 30 -25.61 -10.06 -7.30
N LEU A 31 -25.38 -8.88 -7.90
CA LEU A 31 -25.12 -8.77 -9.34
C LEU A 31 -23.69 -9.19 -9.66
N GLU A 32 -23.54 -10.02 -10.69
CA GLU A 32 -22.27 -10.55 -11.16
C GLU A 32 -21.24 -9.45 -11.46
N ASP A 33 -21.65 -8.35 -12.12
CA ASP A 33 -20.78 -7.22 -12.42
C ASP A 33 -20.19 -6.57 -11.16
N HIS A 34 -21.00 -6.42 -10.12
CA HIS A 34 -20.54 -5.83 -8.86
C HIS A 34 -19.61 -6.78 -8.09
N ILE A 35 -19.85 -8.10 -8.17
CA ILE A 35 -18.96 -9.11 -7.61
C ILE A 35 -17.60 -9.06 -8.30
N ASN A 36 -17.60 -8.98 -9.64
CA ASN A 36 -16.38 -8.89 -10.44
C ASN A 36 -15.60 -7.60 -10.15
N ALA A 37 -16.29 -6.47 -10.07
CA ALA A 37 -15.66 -5.19 -9.72
C ALA A 37 -15.04 -5.22 -8.31
N HIS A 38 -15.76 -5.74 -7.31
CA HIS A 38 -15.24 -5.87 -5.94
C HIS A 38 -14.05 -6.83 -5.87
N PHE A 39 -14.13 -7.98 -6.53
CA PHE A 39 -13.01 -8.91 -6.59
C PHE A 39 -11.76 -8.28 -7.21
N LEU A 40 -11.94 -7.54 -8.31
CA LEU A 40 -10.86 -6.86 -9.01
C LEU A 40 -10.20 -5.79 -8.13
N THR A 41 -10.96 -4.95 -7.45
CA THR A 41 -10.40 -3.90 -6.57
C THR A 41 -9.66 -4.51 -5.39
N CYS A 42 -10.19 -5.58 -4.81
CA CYS A 42 -9.55 -6.32 -3.73
C CYS A 42 -8.23 -6.98 -4.18
N PHE A 43 -8.24 -7.58 -5.37
CA PHE A 43 -7.04 -8.16 -5.97
C PHE A 43 -5.97 -7.09 -6.26
N LEU A 44 -6.38 -5.92 -6.75
CA LEU A 44 -5.47 -4.80 -6.99
C LEU A 44 -4.86 -4.28 -5.69
N ALA A 45 -5.69 -4.08 -4.65
CA ALA A 45 -5.23 -3.65 -3.33
C ALA A 45 -4.20 -4.65 -2.75
N LEU A 46 -4.48 -5.94 -2.83
CA LEU A 46 -3.55 -7.00 -2.43
C LEU A 46 -2.25 -6.95 -3.23
N THR A 47 -2.34 -6.78 -4.55
CA THR A 47 -1.16 -6.71 -5.43
C THR A 47 -0.26 -5.55 -5.04
N ILE A 48 -0.82 -4.37 -4.80
CA ILE A 48 -0.09 -3.19 -4.32
C ILE A 48 0.59 -3.49 -2.98
N LEU A 49 -0.14 -4.09 -2.04
CA LEU A 49 0.40 -4.45 -0.73
C LEU A 49 1.57 -5.44 -0.84
N ARG A 50 1.48 -6.44 -1.73
CA ARG A 50 2.57 -7.39 -1.99
C ARG A 50 3.78 -6.73 -2.63
N ILE A 51 3.59 -5.76 -3.53
CA ILE A 51 4.68 -4.94 -4.09
C ILE A 51 5.36 -4.13 -2.99
N MET A 52 4.60 -3.51 -2.09
CA MET A 52 5.14 -2.76 -0.96
C MET A 52 5.94 -3.67 0.00
N GLN A 53 5.42 -4.86 0.32
CA GLN A 53 6.16 -5.85 1.09
C GLN A 53 7.46 -6.27 0.39
N LYS A 54 7.44 -6.48 -0.92
CA LYS A 54 8.65 -6.84 -1.69
C LYS A 54 9.69 -5.71 -1.67
N LYS A 55 9.26 -4.46 -1.86
CA LYS A 55 10.15 -3.29 -1.84
C LYS A 55 10.75 -3.01 -0.46
N THR A 56 10.02 -3.32 0.61
CA THR A 56 10.51 -3.21 2.00
C THR A 56 11.28 -4.46 2.47
N GLY A 57 11.64 -5.38 1.56
CA GLY A 57 12.41 -6.59 1.89
C GLY A 57 11.66 -7.62 2.73
N ARG A 58 10.31 -7.55 2.77
CA ARG A 58 9.43 -8.35 3.64
C ARG A 58 9.74 -8.20 5.13
N LEU A 59 10.30 -7.07 5.55
CA LEU A 59 10.61 -6.77 6.94
C LEU A 59 9.35 -6.57 7.82
N PHE A 60 8.22 -6.21 7.21
CA PHE A 60 6.97 -5.90 7.90
C PHE A 60 5.81 -6.78 7.41
N SER A 61 4.93 -7.16 8.34
CA SER A 61 3.69 -7.85 7.99
C SER A 61 2.75 -6.93 7.21
N ALA A 62 1.87 -7.53 6.42
CA ALA A 62 0.84 -6.82 5.67
C ALA A 62 -0.03 -5.93 6.59
N GLU A 63 -0.40 -6.46 7.77
CA GLU A 63 -1.12 -5.74 8.82
C GLU A 63 -0.40 -4.47 9.26
N ARG A 64 0.90 -4.57 9.58
CA ARG A 64 1.71 -3.44 10.04
C ARG A 64 1.87 -2.36 8.98
N ILE A 65 1.98 -2.75 7.71
CA ILE A 65 2.04 -1.81 6.59
C ILE A 65 0.70 -1.07 6.47
N VAL A 66 -0.42 -1.78 6.48
CA VAL A 66 -1.75 -1.15 6.37
C VAL A 66 -2.06 -0.26 7.58
N GLU A 67 -1.76 -0.72 8.80
CA GLU A 67 -1.91 0.08 10.02
C GLU A 67 -1.08 1.37 9.95
N CYS A 68 0.18 1.27 9.48
CA CYS A 68 1.03 2.43 9.29
C CYS A 68 0.45 3.38 8.23
N LEU A 69 0.00 2.87 7.08
CA LEU A 69 -0.57 3.69 6.01
C LEU A 69 -1.86 4.40 6.45
N ASN A 70 -2.72 3.72 7.20
CA ASN A 70 -3.93 4.32 7.77
C ASN A 70 -3.61 5.44 8.76
N LYS A 71 -2.50 5.32 9.51
CA LYS A 71 -2.04 6.35 10.45
C LYS A 71 -1.31 7.53 9.80
N ILE A 72 -0.74 7.37 8.60
CA ILE A 72 -0.12 8.45 7.80
C ILE A 72 -1.18 9.47 7.31
N SER A 73 -2.45 9.38 7.77
CA SER A 73 -3.52 10.31 7.41
C SER A 73 -3.10 11.77 7.60
N CYS A 74 -3.34 12.59 6.59
CA CYS A 74 -3.01 14.00 6.62
C CYS A 74 -4.19 14.82 7.13
N SER A 75 -3.96 15.65 8.15
CA SER A 75 -4.92 16.68 8.55
C SER A 75 -4.70 17.96 7.72
N ASN A 76 -5.80 18.60 7.32
CA ASN A 76 -5.77 19.92 6.71
C ASN A 76 -5.77 20.95 7.83
N GLU A 77 -4.66 21.68 8.00
CA GLU A 77 -4.55 22.66 9.09
C GLU A 77 -5.16 24.02 8.70
N GLN A 78 -4.92 24.51 7.47
CA GLN A 78 -5.52 25.67 6.78
C GLN A 78 -4.67 25.99 5.52
N ASP A 79 -5.23 26.72 4.54
CA ASP A 79 -4.50 27.33 3.39
C ASP A 79 -3.52 26.42 2.62
N ASN A 80 -4.01 25.29 2.09
CA ASN A 80 -3.25 24.36 1.25
C ASN A 80 -2.07 23.64 1.94
N VAL A 81 -1.95 23.73 3.26
CA VAL A 81 -0.92 23.03 4.04
C VAL A 81 -1.47 21.73 4.62
N TYR A 82 -0.78 20.63 4.28
CA TYR A 82 -1.08 19.26 4.67
C TYR A 82 -0.07 18.83 5.73
N LEU A 83 -0.55 18.50 6.94
CA LEU A 83 0.29 18.05 8.07
C LEU A 83 0.38 16.52 8.14
N PHE A 84 1.60 15.99 8.06
CA PHE A 84 1.90 14.60 8.41
C PHE A 84 2.26 14.51 9.90
N ASP A 85 1.32 14.05 10.71
CA ASP A 85 1.50 13.94 12.17
C ASP A 85 2.00 12.57 12.64
N TYR A 86 2.03 11.57 11.75
CA TYR A 86 2.44 10.22 12.10
C TYR A 86 3.78 9.83 11.47
N ARG A 87 4.74 9.45 12.33
CA ARG A 87 6.05 8.93 11.93
C ARG A 87 6.42 7.68 12.72
N SER A 88 6.95 6.68 12.03
CA SER A 88 7.43 5.43 12.60
C SER A 88 8.58 4.86 11.75
N VAL A 89 9.28 3.85 12.27
CA VAL A 89 10.29 3.11 11.50
C VAL A 89 9.69 2.52 10.22
N ILE A 90 8.41 2.15 10.26
CA ILE A 90 7.68 1.60 9.12
C ILE A 90 7.39 2.69 8.08
N SER A 91 6.98 3.89 8.50
CA SER A 91 6.72 5.00 7.57
C SER A 91 8.00 5.44 6.87
N ASP A 92 9.12 5.49 7.58
CA ASP A 92 10.42 5.87 7.02
C ASP A 92 10.90 4.83 6.01
N ALA A 93 10.75 3.53 6.32
CA ALA A 93 11.08 2.44 5.41
C ALA A 93 10.18 2.43 4.16
N ILE A 94 8.87 2.68 4.32
CA ILE A 94 7.94 2.81 3.19
C ILE A 94 8.29 4.03 2.34
N GLY A 95 8.61 5.17 2.97
CA GLY A 95 8.99 6.40 2.30
C GLY A 95 10.23 6.21 1.44
N GLN A 96 11.28 5.62 2.03
CA GLN A 96 12.50 5.28 1.31
C GLN A 96 12.24 4.30 0.14
N ALA A 97 11.41 3.28 0.36
CA ALA A 97 11.06 2.29 -0.66
C ALA A 97 10.24 2.86 -1.84
N LEU A 98 9.43 3.88 -1.57
CA LEU A 98 8.58 4.56 -2.55
C LEU A 98 9.23 5.82 -3.15
N GLY A 99 10.34 6.30 -2.58
CA GLY A 99 10.94 7.59 -2.95
C GLY A 99 10.10 8.79 -2.47
N ILE A 100 9.32 8.61 -1.41
CA ILE A 100 8.48 9.63 -0.80
C ILE A 100 9.16 10.07 0.51
N ASP A 101 9.49 11.36 0.61
CA ASP A 101 10.07 11.92 1.82
C ASP A 101 8.96 12.39 2.77
N PHE A 102 8.68 11.59 3.80
CA PHE A 102 7.73 11.92 4.87
C PHE A 102 8.32 12.86 5.94
N THR A 103 9.55 13.35 5.78
CA THR A 103 10.23 14.24 6.75
C THR A 103 9.56 15.61 6.83
N ASN A 104 8.99 16.09 5.71
CA ASN A 104 8.35 17.39 5.65
C ASN A 104 6.95 17.30 6.27
N LYS A 105 6.87 17.65 7.56
CA LYS A 105 5.62 17.73 8.32
C LYS A 105 4.57 18.54 7.59
N ARG A 106 4.94 19.61 6.87
CA ARG A 106 4.02 20.49 6.15
C ARG A 106 4.29 20.43 4.65
N LEU A 107 3.37 19.88 3.87
CA LEU A 107 3.42 19.92 2.40
C LEU A 107 2.35 20.87 1.86
N THR A 108 2.72 21.73 0.92
CA THR A 108 1.74 22.48 0.13
C THR A 108 1.17 21.59 -0.98
N LEU A 109 -0.05 21.87 -1.47
CA LEU A 109 -0.60 21.17 -2.64
C LEU A 109 0.35 21.13 -3.85
N GLY A 110 1.12 22.20 -4.06
CA GLY A 110 2.14 22.26 -5.11
C GLY A 110 3.28 21.27 -4.89
N ALA A 111 3.73 21.10 -3.64
CA ALA A 111 4.74 20.12 -3.28
C ALA A 111 4.22 18.68 -3.42
N ILE A 112 2.97 18.41 -2.99
CA ILE A 112 2.32 17.10 -3.17
C ILE A 112 2.22 16.75 -4.66
N LYS A 113 1.75 17.68 -5.49
CA LYS A 113 1.69 17.50 -6.96
C LYS A 113 3.07 17.24 -7.57
N LYS A 114 4.11 17.93 -7.10
CA LYS A 114 5.49 17.74 -7.56
C LYS A 114 6.01 16.35 -7.21
N SER A 115 5.77 15.88 -5.98
CA SER A 115 6.12 14.53 -5.52
C SER A 115 5.36 13.43 -6.28
N PHE A 116 4.09 13.67 -6.62
CA PHE A 116 3.31 12.77 -7.48
C PHE A 116 3.83 12.75 -8.92
N GLY A 117 4.19 13.92 -9.47
CA GLY A 117 4.77 14.05 -10.81
C GLY A 117 6.13 13.38 -10.96
N SER A 118 6.97 13.38 -9.93
CA SER A 118 8.23 12.63 -9.91
C SER A 118 8.03 11.11 -9.79
N SER A 119 6.95 10.66 -9.16
CA SER A 119 6.62 9.23 -9.01
C SER A 119 6.19 8.56 -10.32
N GLN A 120 5.69 9.33 -11.30
CA GLN A 120 5.40 8.82 -12.65
C GLN A 120 6.66 8.60 -13.50
N LYS A 121 7.83 9.10 -13.07
CA LYS A 121 9.13 8.86 -13.73
C LYS A 121 9.86 7.62 -13.22
N ILE A 122 9.21 6.75 -12.45
CA ILE A 122 9.80 5.48 -11.98
C ILE A 122 9.93 4.50 -13.16
N ARG A 123 10.99 4.71 -13.94
CA ARG A 123 11.94 3.70 -14.41
C ARG A 123 11.33 2.40 -14.96
N PHE A 124 10.58 2.48 -16.05
CA PHE A 124 10.50 1.38 -17.04
C PHE A 124 11.86 1.27 -17.77
N TYR A 125 12.93 0.91 -17.05
CA TYR A 125 14.16 0.45 -17.70
C TYR A 125 14.19 -1.06 -17.58
N THR A 126 13.80 -1.70 -18.69
CA THR A 126 14.32 -2.94 -19.23
C THR A 126 15.33 -3.69 -18.35
N THR A 127 14.98 -4.92 -17.99
CA THR A 127 15.96 -6.01 -18.02
C THR A 127 15.27 -7.21 -18.66
N TYR A 128 15.28 -7.22 -19.99
CA TYR A 128 15.48 -8.45 -20.73
C TYR A 128 16.93 -8.87 -20.46
N LEU A 129 17.10 -9.99 -19.76
CA LEU A 129 18.24 -10.90 -19.87
C LEU A 129 17.67 -12.30 -19.71
#